data_AF-A0A256XII1-F1
#
_entry.id   AF-A0A256XII1-F1
#
_cell.length_a   1.000
_cell.length_b   1.000
_cell.length_c   1.000
_cell.angle_alpha   90.00
_cell.angle_beta   90.00
_cell.angle_gamma   90.00
#
_symmetry.space_group_name_H-M   'P 1'
#
loop_
_entity.id
_entity.type
_entity.pdbx_description
1 polymer ?
#
loop_
_entity_poly.entity_id
_entity_poly.type
_entity_poly.pdbx_seq_one_letter_code
_entity_poly.pdbx_strand_id
1 'polypeptide(L)' 'MEWKDRYKKYGSILKNSIEYTELGGNRIFLMKDMMSVELAIEQGAEKYTDEIDVERLIL' A
#
# COMPACT_ATOMS: atom_id res chain seq x y z
N MET A 1 -1.63 10.33 -24.48
CA MET A 1 -1.03 9.44 -23.46
C MET A 1 -1.95 9.50 -22.24
N GLU A 2 -2.81 8.48 -22.09
CA GLU A 2 -3.94 8.51 -21.14
C GLU A 2 -3.46 8.39 -19.69
N TRP A 3 -3.94 9.30 -18.85
CA TRP A 3 -3.65 9.37 -17.41
C TRP A 3 -4.31 8.24 -16.60
N LYS A 4 -5.06 7.34 -17.25
CA LYS A 4 -5.94 6.34 -16.61
C LYS A 4 -5.23 5.06 -16.13
N ASP A 5 -4.03 4.74 -16.62
CA ASP A 5 -3.43 3.43 -16.32
C ASP A 5 -2.65 3.38 -15.00
N ARG A 6 -2.15 4.52 -14.49
CA ARG A 6 -1.42 4.54 -13.20
C ARG A 6 -2.31 4.28 -11.99
N TYR A 7 -3.60 4.63 -12.06
CA TYR A 7 -4.57 4.34 -10.99
C TYR A 7 -5.03 2.87 -10.99
N LYS A 8 -4.91 2.15 -12.11
CA LYS A 8 -5.34 0.75 -12.19
C LYS A 8 -4.40 -0.21 -11.47
N LYS A 9 -3.09 0.08 -11.46
CA LYS A 9 -2.08 -0.86 -10.92
C LYS A 9 -2.26 -1.13 -9.43
N TYR A 10 -2.79 -0.16 -8.67
CA TYR A 10 -2.95 -0.26 -7.21
C TYR A 10 -4.39 -0.14 -6.73
N GLY A 11 -5.38 -0.11 -7.64
CA GLY A 11 -6.77 0.17 -7.28
C GLY A 11 -7.37 -0.85 -6.30
N SER A 12 -7.00 -2.12 -6.43
CA SER A 12 -7.38 -3.21 -5.52
C SER A 12 -6.71 -3.10 -4.15
N ILE A 13 -5.44 -2.69 -4.10
CA ILE A 13 -4.67 -2.50 -2.86
C ILE A 13 -5.22 -1.27 -2.11
N LEU A 14 -5.39 -0.15 -2.80
CA LEU A 14 -5.95 1.09 -2.25
C LEU A 14 -7.35 0.91 -1.65
N LYS A 15 -8.19 0.07 -2.28
CA LYS A 15 -9.54 -0.21 -1.77
C LYS A 15 -9.53 -0.95 -0.42
N ASN A 16 -8.44 -1.65 -0.12
CA ASN A 16 -8.31 -2.45 1.10
C ASN A 16 -7.30 -1.84 2.10
N SER A 17 -6.71 -0.70 1.78
CA SER A 17 -5.88 0.06 2.71
C SER A 17 -6.73 1.03 3.54
N ILE A 18 -6.39 1.17 4.80
CA ILE A 18 -6.86 2.26 5.67
C ILE A 18 -6.13 3.54 5.28
N GLU A 19 -4.82 3.44 5.01
CA GLU A 19 -3.94 4.57 4.77
C GLU A 19 -2.75 4.14 3.91
N TYR A 20 -2.06 5.11 3.29
CA TYR A 20 -0.80 4.87 2.60
C TYR A 20 0.15 6.07 2.75
N THR A 21 1.44 5.79 2.70
CA THR A 21 2.49 6.80 2.64
C THR A 21 3.47 6.51 1.49
N GLU A 22 4.25 7.51 1.10
CA GLU A 22 5.32 7.36 0.11
C GLU A 22 6.68 7.55 0.79
N LEU A 23 7.54 6.54 0.68
CA LEU A 23 8.87 6.53 1.28
C LEU A 23 9.89 6.04 0.26
N GLY A 24 10.85 6.91 -0.11
CA GLY A 24 11.96 6.52 -0.98
C GLY A 24 11.55 5.99 -2.36
N GLY A 25 10.40 6.42 -2.89
CA GLY A 25 9.85 5.92 -4.16
C GLY A 25 9.00 4.65 -4.02
N ASN A 26 8.92 4.08 -2.83
CA ASN A 26 7.98 3.02 -2.49
C ASN A 26 6.69 3.61 -1.93
N ARG A 27 5.58 2.89 -2.11
CA ARG A 27 4.32 3.20 -1.46
C ARG A 27 4.02 2.12 -0.44
N ILE A 28 3.90 2.53 0.82
CA ILE A 28 3.62 1.63 1.94
C ILE A 28 2.14 1.78 2.27
N PHE A 29 1.44 0.66 2.35
CA PHE A 29 0.01 0.62 2.62
C PHE A 29 -0.25 0.02 3.99
N LEU A 30 -1.04 0.71 4.81
CA LEU A 30 -1.63 0.15 6.01
C LEU A 30 -2.91 -0.57 5.62
N MET A 31 -2.93 -1.89 5.71
CA MET A 31 -4.08 -2.71 5.30
C MET A 31 -5.09 -2.86 6.43
N LYS A 32 -6.39 -2.95 6.09
CA LYS A 32 -7.47 -3.00 7.08
C LYS A 32 -7.54 -4.29 7.89
N ASP A 33 -7.05 -5.38 7.34
CA ASP A 33 -7.06 -6.72 7.94
C ASP A 33 -6.00 -7.62 7.29
N MET A 34 -5.76 -8.78 7.90
CA MET A 34 -4.77 -9.75 7.40
C MET A 34 -5.14 -10.35 6.04
N MET A 35 -6.43 -10.56 5.75
CA MET A 35 -6.87 -11.07 4.44
C MET A 35 -6.48 -10.10 3.31
N SER A 36 -6.56 -8.81 3.59
CA SER A 36 -6.17 -7.75 2.66
C SER A 36 -4.65 -7.70 2.45
N VAL A 37 -3.86 -8.00 3.50
CA VAL A 37 -2.40 -8.15 3.39
C VAL A 37 -2.04 -9.30 2.47
N GLU A 38 -2.65 -10.48 2.67
CA GLU A 38 -2.39 -11.67 1.85
C GLU A 38 -2.74 -11.41 0.38
N LEU A 39 -3.90 -10.81 0.11
CA LEU A 39 -4.32 -10.45 -1.24
C LEU A 39 -3.36 -9.44 -1.90
N ALA A 40 -2.82 -8.49 -1.14
CA ALA A 40 -1.83 -7.55 -1.67
C ALA A 40 -0.52 -8.26 -2.05
N ILE A 41 -0.07 -9.22 -1.23
CA ILE A 41 1.12 -10.03 -1.51
C ILE A 41 0.91 -10.89 -2.77
N GLU A 42 -0.25 -11.52 -2.94
CA GLU A 42 -0.60 -12.25 -4.16
C GLU A 42 -0.57 -11.37 -5.43
N GLN A 43 -0.84 -10.06 -5.26
CA GLN A 43 -0.78 -9.07 -6.34
C GLN A 43 0.61 -8.47 -6.55
N GLY A 44 1.63 -8.99 -5.86
CA GLY A 44 3.03 -8.60 -6.02
C GLY A 44 3.50 -7.52 -5.05
N ALA A 45 2.77 -7.25 -3.97
CA ALA A 45 3.27 -6.44 -2.87
C ALA A 45 4.24 -7.24 -2.00
N GLU A 46 5.15 -6.54 -1.32
CA GLU A 46 6.08 -7.14 -0.36
C GLU A 46 5.75 -6.63 1.05
N LYS A 47 6.00 -7.47 2.07
CA LYS A 47 5.89 -7.02 3.45
C LYS A 47 6.99 -6.01 3.72
N TYR A 48 6.61 -4.85 4.25
CA TYR A 48 7.56 -3.88 4.73
C TYR A 48 8.17 -4.37 6.04
N THR A 49 9.50 -4.54 6.08
CA THR A 49 10.22 -5.17 7.21
C THR A 49 11.07 -4.21 8.03
N ASP A 50 11.24 -2.97 7.58
CA ASP A 50 11.98 -1.98 8.37
C ASP A 50 11.12 -1.51 9.55
N GLU A 51 11.80 -0.99 10.59
CA GLU A 51 11.11 -0.31 11.68
C GLU A 51 10.35 0.89 11.15
N ILE A 52 9.03 0.75 11.04
CA ILE A 52 8.14 1.85 10.74
C ILE A 52 8.03 2.68 12.02
N ASP A 53 8.50 3.92 11.95
CA ASP A 53 8.12 4.96 12.92
C ASP A 53 6.64 5.28 12.71
N VAL A 54 5.77 4.51 13.39
CA VAL A 54 4.32 4.58 13.29
C VAL A 54 3.77 5.95 13.68
N GLU A 55 4.53 6.77 14.41
CA GLU A 55 4.15 8.15 14.74
C GLU A 55 4.10 9.06 13.49
N ARG A 56 4.84 8.72 12.43
CA ARG A 56 4.82 9.46 11.16
C ARG A 56 3.71 9.05 10.20
N LEU A 57 2.96 7.99 10.52
CA LEU A 57 1.84 7.52 9.72
C LEU A 57 0.49 8.09 10.19
N ILE A 58 0.42 8.75 11.34
CA ILE A 58 -0.85 9.22 11.95
C ILE A 58 -0.89 10.77 12.02
N LEU A 59 -0.37 11.47 11.01
CA LEU A 59 -0.40 12.94 10.93
C LEU A 59 -1.00 13.45 9.62
#